data_AF-A0AA40B1A8-F1
#
_entry.id   AF-A0AA40B1A8-F1
#
_cell.length_a   1.000
_cell.length_b   1.000
_cell.length_c   1.000
_cell.angle_alpha   90.00
_cell.angle_beta   90.00
_cell.angle_gamma   90.00
#
_symmetry.space_group_name_H-M   'P 1'
#
loop_
_entity.id
_entity.type
_entity.pdbx_description
1 polymer ?
#
loop_
_entity_poly.entity_id
_entity_poly.type
_entity_poly.pdbx_seq_one_letter_code
_entity_poly.pdbx_strand_id
1 'polypeptide(L)'
;MKGQKEGDNTQEGDNTQEGDNTQGPAHQGPANPDPLDQLWEKLPLIIQKSDSNRLWGVDLNHLDPNHAPTKLVLKKCLKGRKGNVELARIYVEDCIRWGRRVEHYNLLRHKYPACFKNLAYVTAHQKKDSDCKVVIIWYLWDTVTDERILFETKSKTFLNWSAAVVELAVQHLELGKVTKMPTYDEPDEYQIVSVHDCRKFSFTSTNPTLWADKRKCL
;
A
#
# COMPACT_ATOMS: atom_id res chain seq x y z
N MET A 1 -47.35 76.96 45.79
CA MET A 1 -46.48 76.01 46.51
C MET A 1 -45.57 75.39 45.44
N LYS A 2 -44.35 75.89 45.22
CA LYS A 2 -43.09 75.60 45.94
C LYS A 2 -42.66 74.12 45.87
N GLY A 3 -41.48 73.91 45.27
CA GLY A 3 -40.57 72.77 45.44
C GLY A 3 -40.74 71.63 44.43
N GLN A 4 -39.72 70.90 43.95
CA GLN A 4 -38.25 70.95 44.02
C GLN A 4 -37.82 69.68 43.24
N LYS A 5 -37.33 69.75 42.00
CA LYS A 5 -35.94 69.60 41.52
C LYS A 5 -35.05 68.50 42.16
N GLU A 6 -34.40 67.78 41.22
CA GLU A 6 -33.06 67.14 41.22
C GLU A 6 -32.91 65.66 41.60
N GLY A 7 -32.20 64.94 40.72
CA GLY A 7 -31.75 63.56 40.93
C GLY A 7 -31.38 62.80 39.65
N ASP A 8 -30.49 63.36 38.83
CA ASP A 8 -29.79 62.67 37.72
C ASP A 8 -28.35 62.36 38.17
N ASN A 9 -27.99 61.07 38.25
CA ASN A 9 -26.65 60.42 38.37
C ASN A 9 -26.86 58.96 38.87
N THR A 10 -26.29 57.89 38.32
CA THR A 10 -24.87 57.63 38.06
C THR A 10 -24.66 56.46 37.08
N GLN A 11 -23.54 56.60 36.36
CA GLN A 11 -22.77 55.80 35.40
C GLN A 11 -22.59 54.28 35.60
N GLU A 12 -22.42 53.57 34.46
CA GLU A 12 -21.27 52.72 34.02
C GLU A 12 -21.71 52.14 32.66
N GLY A 13 -21.07 52.33 31.50
CA GLY A 13 -19.67 52.25 31.12
C GLY A 13 -19.51 51.04 30.20
N ASP A 14 -19.57 51.20 28.86
CA ASP A 14 -19.12 50.16 27.93
C ASP A 14 -18.45 50.74 26.68
N ASN A 15 -17.44 50.00 26.23
CA ASN A 15 -16.22 50.45 25.59
C ASN A 15 -16.37 50.84 24.12
N THR A 16 -15.68 51.91 23.77
CA THR A 16 -15.04 52.06 22.45
C THR A 16 -13.65 51.42 22.54
N GLN A 17 -13.29 50.56 21.58
CA GLN A 17 -11.96 50.61 20.94
C GLN A 17 -11.86 49.66 19.74
N GLU A 18 -11.69 50.28 18.57
CA GLU A 18 -11.02 49.70 17.40
C GLU A 18 -9.58 49.31 17.78
N GLY A 19 -9.14 48.14 17.32
CA GLY A 19 -7.79 47.63 17.52
C GLY A 19 -7.33 46.83 16.30
N ASP A 20 -6.58 47.53 15.46
CA ASP A 20 -5.55 47.07 14.52
C ASP A 20 -5.03 45.65 14.81
N ASN A 21 -5.19 44.73 13.85
CA ASN A 21 -4.56 43.42 13.88
C ASN A 21 -3.60 43.30 12.68
N THR A 22 -2.49 44.01 12.79
CA THR A 22 -1.28 43.80 12.00
C THR A 22 -0.78 42.37 12.22
N GLN A 23 -1.04 41.47 11.27
CA GLN A 23 -0.44 40.13 11.22
C GLN A 23 1.06 40.25 10.87
N GLY A 24 1.91 40.19 11.89
CA GLY A 24 3.34 39.90 11.73
C GLY A 24 3.57 38.49 11.17
N PRO A 25 4.74 38.22 10.54
CA PRO A 25 4.98 36.98 9.83
C PRO A 25 4.96 35.78 10.78
N ALA A 26 4.14 34.79 10.45
CA ALA A 26 4.09 33.52 11.16
C ALA A 26 5.50 32.87 11.17
N HIS A 27 6.03 32.67 12.37
CA HIS A 27 7.20 31.83 12.60
C HIS A 27 6.90 30.40 12.11
N GLN A 28 7.48 30.02 10.97
CA GLN A 28 7.56 28.61 10.56
C GLN A 28 8.57 27.91 11.47
N GLY A 29 8.09 27.03 12.35
CA GLY A 29 8.94 26.04 13.02
C GLY A 29 9.61 25.12 11.99
N PRO A 30 10.66 24.37 12.37
CA PRO A 30 11.36 23.48 11.44
C PRO A 30 10.36 22.49 10.83
N ALA A 31 10.31 22.45 9.49
CA ALA A 31 9.48 21.50 8.77
C ALA A 31 9.82 20.08 9.23
N ASN A 32 8.80 19.30 9.62
CA ASN A 32 8.99 17.89 9.91
C ASN A 32 9.60 17.21 8.66
N PRO A 33 10.63 16.36 8.81
CA PRO A 33 11.27 15.70 7.68
C PRO A 33 10.27 14.85 6.89
N ASP A 34 10.45 14.76 5.57
CA ASP A 34 9.57 13.99 4.68
C ASP A 34 9.47 12.52 5.17
N PRO A 35 8.27 11.93 5.29
CA PRO A 35 8.11 10.55 5.74
C PRO A 35 8.91 9.51 4.92
N LEU A 36 9.15 9.77 3.64
CA LEU A 36 9.98 8.94 2.78
C LEU A 36 11.45 9.01 3.21
N ASP A 37 11.96 10.18 3.55
CA ASP A 37 13.33 10.36 4.04
C ASP A 37 13.50 9.65 5.38
N GLN A 38 12.54 9.80 6.29
CA GLN A 38 12.55 9.09 7.58
C GLN A 38 12.53 7.56 7.42
N LEU A 39 11.78 7.03 6.44
CA LEU A 39 11.77 5.60 6.16
C LEU A 39 13.07 5.15 5.47
N TRP A 40 13.64 5.99 4.61
CA TRP A 40 14.93 5.76 3.95
C TRP A 40 16.07 5.62 4.96
N GLU A 41 16.15 6.51 5.95
CA GLU A 41 17.14 6.44 7.04
C GLU A 41 17.06 5.13 7.82
N LYS A 42 15.88 4.52 7.91
CA LYS A 42 15.67 3.23 8.58
C LYS A 42 16.03 2.03 7.70
N LEU A 43 16.20 2.20 6.39
CA LEU A 43 16.41 1.12 5.43
C LEU A 43 17.62 0.22 5.74
N PRO A 44 18.80 0.73 6.16
CA PRO A 44 19.93 -0.14 6.53
C PRO A 44 19.56 -1.12 7.66
N LEU A 45 18.84 -0.63 8.67
CA LEU A 45 18.40 -1.46 9.81
C LEU A 45 17.31 -2.46 9.40
N ILE A 46 16.38 -2.07 8.53
CA ILE A 46 15.36 -2.96 7.95
C ILE A 46 16.03 -4.13 7.23
N ILE A 47 17.02 -3.85 6.37
CA ILE A 47 17.77 -4.85 5.61
C ILE A 47 18.53 -5.78 6.56
N GLN A 48 19.22 -5.21 7.55
CA GLN A 48 19.96 -5.99 8.55
C GLN A 48 19.04 -6.94 9.34
N LYS A 49 17.90 -6.45 9.84
CA LYS A 49 16.93 -7.25 10.63
C LYS A 49 16.22 -8.30 9.80
N SER A 50 16.00 -8.02 8.52
CA SER A 50 15.30 -8.93 7.62
C SER A 50 16.24 -9.94 6.96
N ASP A 51 17.55 -9.71 7.03
CA ASP A 51 18.62 -10.54 6.46
C ASP A 51 18.31 -10.92 5.00
N SER A 52 17.90 -9.88 4.26
CA SER A 52 17.65 -9.81 2.82
C SER A 52 17.33 -8.35 2.48
N ASN A 53 17.66 -7.92 1.27
CA ASN A 53 17.37 -6.58 0.77
C ASN A 53 16.38 -6.59 -0.41
N ARG A 54 15.62 -7.67 -0.63
CA ARG A 54 14.78 -7.78 -1.83
C ARG A 54 13.28 -7.70 -1.53
N LEU A 55 12.57 -6.80 -2.21
CA LEU A 55 11.14 -6.56 -2.04
C LEU A 55 10.47 -6.28 -3.39
N TRP A 56 9.41 -7.02 -3.71
CA TRP A 56 8.63 -6.88 -4.96
C TRP A 56 9.50 -6.84 -6.23
N GLY A 57 10.49 -7.72 -6.31
CA GLY A 57 11.41 -7.79 -7.45
C GLY A 57 12.50 -6.71 -7.48
N VAL A 58 12.53 -5.78 -6.52
CA VAL A 58 13.55 -4.72 -6.40
C VAL A 58 14.61 -5.10 -5.37
N ASP A 59 15.87 -4.97 -5.74
CA ASP A 59 17.00 -4.99 -4.81
C ASP A 59 17.11 -3.61 -4.15
N LEU A 60 16.78 -3.55 -2.86
CA LEU A 60 16.79 -2.32 -2.08
C LEU A 60 18.25 -1.88 -1.88
N ASN A 61 18.55 -0.65 -2.31
CA ASN A 61 19.89 -0.07 -2.28
C ASN A 61 19.89 1.18 -1.40
N HIS A 62 20.28 1.04 -0.14
CA HIS A 62 20.39 2.15 0.80
C HIS A 62 21.65 3.00 0.59
N LEU A 63 22.63 2.51 -0.18
CA LEU A 63 23.90 3.20 -0.44
C LEU A 63 23.77 4.25 -1.55
N ASP A 64 22.78 4.10 -2.43
CA ASP A 64 22.46 5.06 -3.47
C ASP A 64 21.21 5.87 -3.07
N PRO A 65 21.35 7.09 -2.50
CA PRO A 65 20.22 7.93 -2.09
C PRO A 65 19.36 8.39 -3.26
N ASN A 66 19.73 8.13 -4.52
CA ASN A 66 18.95 8.45 -5.71
C ASN A 66 18.36 7.20 -6.38
N HIS A 67 18.46 6.03 -5.76
CA HIS A 67 17.94 4.79 -6.32
C HIS A 67 16.41 4.79 -6.41
N ALA A 68 15.90 5.18 -7.59
CA ALA A 68 14.48 5.36 -7.85
C ALA A 68 13.62 4.11 -7.58
N PRO A 69 14.03 2.88 -7.93
CA PRO A 69 13.26 1.68 -7.59
C PRO A 69 13.03 1.50 -6.08
N THR A 70 14.06 1.74 -5.26
CA THR A 70 13.94 1.66 -3.79
C THR A 70 12.98 2.73 -3.27
N LYS A 71 13.14 3.97 -3.71
CA LYS A 71 12.25 5.07 -3.30
C LYS A 71 10.80 4.79 -3.67
N LEU A 72 10.54 4.26 -4.87
CA LEU A 72 9.18 3.94 -5.31
C LEU A 72 8.53 2.89 -4.42
N VAL A 73 9.23 1.81 -4.10
CA VAL A 73 8.72 0.73 -3.24
C VAL A 73 8.44 1.25 -1.83
N LEU A 74 9.38 1.99 -1.22
CA LEU A 74 9.18 2.58 0.11
C LEU A 74 8.00 3.55 0.14
N LYS A 75 7.87 4.38 -0.90
CA LYS A 75 6.73 5.29 -1.07
C LYS A 75 5.40 4.55 -1.17
N LYS A 76 5.34 3.43 -1.91
CA LYS A 76 4.13 2.58 -1.99
C LYS A 76 3.78 2.02 -0.61
N CYS A 77 4.77 1.54 0.16
CA CYS A 77 4.57 1.06 1.53
C CYS A 77 4.01 2.17 2.44
N LEU A 78 4.55 3.40 2.35
CA LEU A 78 4.06 4.57 3.09
C LEU A 78 2.63 4.93 2.70
N LYS A 79 2.33 5.04 1.40
CA LYS A 79 0.97 5.33 0.90
C LYS A 79 -0.04 4.32 1.43
N GLY A 80 0.29 3.03 1.34
CA GLY A 80 -0.55 1.96 1.87
C GLY A 80 -0.78 2.02 3.38
N ARG A 81 0.06 2.77 4.12
CA ARG A 81 0.06 2.93 5.59
C ARG A 81 -0.24 4.38 5.98
N LYS A 82 -0.85 5.15 5.07
CA LYS A 82 -1.29 6.54 5.29
C LYS A 82 -0.17 7.46 5.79
N GLY A 83 1.05 7.27 5.27
CA GLY A 83 2.23 8.06 5.65
C GLY A 83 2.84 7.70 7.00
N ASN A 84 2.31 6.70 7.72
CA ASN A 84 2.88 6.29 9.00
C ASN A 84 4.19 5.52 8.79
N VAL A 85 5.30 6.16 9.13
CA VAL A 85 6.67 5.64 8.95
C VAL A 85 6.89 4.33 9.70
N GLU A 86 6.40 4.22 10.93
CA GLU A 86 6.64 3.04 11.76
C GLU A 86 5.84 1.83 11.28
N LEU A 87 4.58 2.02 10.90
CA LEU A 87 3.77 0.97 10.28
C LEU A 87 4.33 0.54 8.92
N ALA A 88 4.86 1.49 8.14
CA ALA A 88 5.52 1.18 6.87
C ALA A 88 6.81 0.38 7.10
N ARG A 89 7.64 0.75 8.08
CA ARG A 89 8.84 0.00 8.48
C ARG A 89 8.49 -1.45 8.82
N ILE A 90 7.53 -1.66 9.73
CA ILE A 90 7.09 -3.00 10.15
C ILE A 90 6.62 -3.80 8.94
N TYR A 91 5.81 -3.19 8.07
CA TYR A 91 5.31 -3.84 6.86
C TYR A 91 6.44 -4.26 5.92
N VAL A 92 7.41 -3.38 5.64
CA VAL A 92 8.56 -3.69 4.77
C VAL A 92 9.35 -4.87 5.33
N GLU A 93 9.67 -4.86 6.63
CA GLU A 93 10.40 -5.97 7.25
C GLU A 93 9.60 -7.28 7.20
N ASP A 94 8.30 -7.25 7.49
CA ASP A 94 7.45 -8.43 7.44
C ASP A 94 7.35 -9.00 6.03
N CYS A 95 7.24 -8.15 5.00
CA CYS A 95 7.23 -8.56 3.60
C CYS A 95 8.55 -9.20 3.17
N ILE A 96 9.70 -8.60 3.51
CA ILE A 96 11.01 -9.18 3.17
C ILE A 96 11.18 -10.53 3.88
N ARG A 97 10.87 -10.58 5.18
CA ARG A 97 10.97 -11.83 5.96
C ARG A 97 10.03 -12.90 5.42
N TRP A 98 8.81 -12.54 5.00
CA TRP A 98 7.88 -13.49 4.38
C TRP A 98 8.41 -13.99 3.04
N GLY A 99 8.84 -13.10 2.15
CA GLY A 99 9.34 -13.48 0.82
C GLY A 99 10.56 -14.39 0.86
N ARG A 100 11.42 -14.23 1.86
CA ARG A 100 12.49 -15.19 2.14
C ARG A 100 11.96 -16.54 2.60
N ARG A 101 11.04 -16.58 3.59
CA ARG A 101 10.49 -17.83 4.13
C ARG A 101 9.78 -18.68 3.08
N VAL A 102 9.12 -18.06 2.11
CA VAL A 102 8.41 -18.77 1.03
C VAL A 102 9.19 -18.86 -0.27
N GLU A 103 10.44 -18.37 -0.30
CA GLU A 103 11.34 -18.39 -1.45
C GLU A 103 10.67 -17.89 -2.75
N HIS A 104 10.11 -16.67 -2.75
CA HIS A 104 9.33 -16.13 -3.89
C HIS A 104 9.94 -16.38 -5.27
N TYR A 105 11.26 -16.22 -5.39
CA TYR A 105 11.98 -16.37 -6.66
C TYR A 105 11.99 -17.81 -7.19
N ASN A 106 11.82 -18.79 -6.32
CA ASN A 106 11.73 -20.20 -6.67
C ASN A 106 10.28 -20.62 -6.98
N LEU A 107 9.28 -19.84 -6.56
CA LEU A 107 7.87 -20.17 -6.77
C LEU A 107 7.51 -20.30 -8.26
N LEU A 108 8.04 -19.40 -9.10
CA LEU A 108 7.81 -19.46 -10.55
C LEU A 108 8.43 -20.70 -11.23
N ARG A 109 9.41 -21.35 -10.58
CA ARG A 109 10.06 -22.57 -11.07
C ARG A 109 9.39 -23.83 -10.54
N HIS A 110 8.47 -23.70 -9.58
CA HIS A 110 7.81 -24.83 -8.96
C HIS A 110 6.79 -25.46 -9.91
N LYS A 111 6.66 -26.79 -9.85
CA LYS A 111 5.61 -27.52 -10.58
C LYS A 111 4.36 -27.60 -9.71
N TYR A 112 3.33 -26.91 -10.12
CA TYR A 112 2.05 -26.92 -9.42
C TYR A 112 1.13 -28.05 -9.93
N PRO A 113 0.24 -28.58 -9.07
CA PRO A 113 -0.75 -29.57 -9.47
C PRO A 113 -1.57 -29.16 -10.70
N ALA A 114 -1.96 -30.13 -11.52
CA ALA A 114 -2.72 -29.89 -12.74
C ALA A 114 -4.08 -29.20 -12.50
N CYS A 115 -4.65 -29.31 -11.29
CA CYS A 115 -5.89 -28.62 -10.93
C CYS A 115 -5.74 -27.09 -10.87
N PHE A 116 -4.52 -26.56 -10.73
CA PHE A 116 -4.26 -25.11 -10.79
C PHE A 116 -4.00 -24.60 -12.22
N LYS A 117 -3.88 -25.51 -13.19
CA LYS A 117 -3.72 -25.15 -14.60
C LYS A 117 -4.96 -24.37 -15.04
N ASN A 118 -4.74 -23.27 -15.76
CA ASN A 118 -5.79 -22.40 -16.30
C ASN A 118 -6.65 -21.67 -15.25
N LEU A 119 -6.34 -21.76 -13.95
CA LEU A 119 -7.06 -21.01 -12.91
C LEU A 119 -6.66 -19.54 -12.84
N ALA A 120 -5.44 -19.21 -13.27
CA ALA A 120 -4.98 -17.84 -13.30
C ALA A 120 -4.11 -17.54 -14.53
N TYR A 121 -4.26 -16.34 -15.07
CA TYR A 121 -3.44 -15.81 -16.14
C TYR A 121 -2.96 -14.42 -15.78
N VAL A 122 -1.71 -14.10 -16.14
CA VAL A 122 -1.18 -12.74 -16.02
C VAL A 122 -1.01 -12.18 -17.43
N THR A 123 -1.60 -11.03 -17.67
CA THR A 123 -1.43 -10.27 -18.91
C THR A 123 -0.86 -8.90 -18.60
N ALA A 124 0.01 -8.39 -19.45
CA ALA A 124 0.57 -7.06 -19.33
C ALA A 124 0.29 -6.28 -20.61
N HIS A 125 -0.28 -5.08 -20.46
CA HIS A 125 -0.71 -4.22 -21.57
C HIS A 125 0.01 -2.88 -21.45
N GLN A 126 0.63 -2.42 -22.53
CA GLN A 126 1.27 -1.10 -22.53
C GLN A 126 0.20 -0.01 -22.35
N LYS A 127 0.43 0.94 -21.44
CA LYS A 127 -0.43 2.11 -21.35
C LYS A 127 -0.19 3.01 -22.57
N LYS A 128 -1.26 3.57 -23.11
CA LYS A 128 -1.13 4.61 -24.13
C LYS A 128 -0.36 5.80 -23.52
N ASP A 129 0.65 6.28 -24.23
CA ASP A 129 1.45 7.46 -23.85
C ASP A 129 2.20 7.36 -22.50
N SER A 130 2.50 6.14 -22.02
CA SER A 130 3.31 5.90 -20.81
C SER A 130 4.24 4.71 -21.01
N ASP A 131 5.44 4.77 -20.43
CA ASP A 131 6.39 3.64 -20.40
C ASP A 131 5.91 2.51 -19.47
N CYS A 132 4.90 2.78 -18.63
CA CYS A 132 4.34 1.84 -17.67
C CYS A 132 3.33 0.87 -18.31
N LYS A 133 3.23 -0.33 -17.74
CA LYS A 133 2.25 -1.36 -18.13
C LYS A 133 1.08 -1.40 -17.15
N VAL A 134 -0.11 -1.70 -17.64
CA VAL A 134 -1.20 -2.23 -16.82
C VAL A 134 -1.01 -3.73 -16.75
N VAL A 135 -0.78 -4.26 -15.55
CA VAL A 135 -0.71 -5.70 -15.32
C VAL A 135 -2.05 -6.16 -14.77
N ILE A 136 -2.61 -7.20 -15.38
CA ILE A 136 -3.90 -7.78 -14.99
C ILE A 136 -3.68 -9.24 -14.63
N ILE A 137 -4.10 -9.63 -13.44
CA ILE A 137 -4.26 -11.02 -13.04
C ILE A 137 -5.72 -11.40 -13.26
N TRP A 138 -5.95 -12.42 -14.08
CA TRP A 138 -7.26 -13.00 -14.33
C TRP A 138 -7.37 -14.30 -13.55
N TYR A 139 -8.28 -14.38 -12.59
CA TYR A 139 -8.64 -15.63 -11.93
C TYR A 139 -9.92 -16.19 -12.57
N LEU A 140 -9.84 -17.41 -13.11
CA LEU A 140 -10.96 -18.11 -13.72
C LEU A 140 -11.43 -19.19 -12.76
N TRP A 141 -12.49 -18.88 -11.99
CA TRP A 141 -13.03 -19.83 -11.01
C TRP A 141 -14.04 -20.79 -11.63
N ASP A 142 -14.52 -20.52 -12.84
CA ASP A 142 -15.47 -21.36 -13.56
C ASP A 142 -14.90 -22.73 -13.96
N THR A 143 -13.58 -22.86 -14.03
CA THR A 143 -12.87 -24.13 -14.28
C THR A 143 -12.73 -25.00 -13.03
N VAL A 144 -13.11 -24.49 -11.85
CA VAL A 144 -13.05 -25.24 -10.59
C VAL A 144 -14.35 -26.00 -10.39
N THR A 145 -14.31 -27.31 -10.63
CA THR A 145 -15.50 -28.19 -10.47
C THR A 145 -15.72 -28.64 -9.03
N ASP A 146 -14.69 -28.63 -8.20
CA ASP A 146 -14.77 -28.95 -6.77
C ASP A 146 -13.91 -27.97 -5.97
N GLU A 147 -14.56 -27.03 -5.29
CA GLU A 147 -13.89 -25.98 -4.49
C GLU A 147 -13.07 -26.58 -3.34
N ARG A 148 -13.44 -27.76 -2.86
CA ARG A 148 -12.72 -28.47 -1.81
C ARG A 148 -11.31 -28.83 -2.23
N ILE A 149 -11.05 -29.09 -3.50
CA ILE A 149 -9.71 -29.37 -4.02
C ILE A 149 -8.76 -28.16 -3.82
N LEU A 150 -9.31 -26.95 -3.78
CA LEU A 150 -8.54 -25.73 -3.52
C LEU A 150 -8.38 -25.45 -2.02
N PHE A 151 -9.42 -25.79 -1.24
CA PHE A 151 -9.62 -25.26 0.12
C PHE A 151 -9.72 -26.30 1.23
N GLU A 152 -9.65 -27.61 0.95
CA GLU A 152 -9.53 -28.66 1.96
C GLU A 152 -8.17 -28.52 2.65
N THR A 153 -8.18 -27.64 3.66
CA THR A 153 -7.11 -27.26 4.56
C THR A 153 -5.91 -26.61 3.89
N LYS A 154 -5.99 -25.28 3.70
CA LYS A 154 -4.85 -24.34 3.59
C LYS A 154 -3.59 -24.96 2.98
N SER A 155 -3.71 -25.57 1.79
CA SER A 155 -2.55 -26.29 1.29
C SER A 155 -1.47 -25.25 1.07
N LYS A 156 -0.31 -25.47 1.68
CA LYS A 156 0.90 -24.66 1.42
C LYS A 156 1.11 -24.53 -0.09
N THR A 157 0.70 -25.55 -0.85
CA THR A 157 0.65 -25.57 -2.31
C THR A 157 -0.23 -24.49 -2.93
N PHE A 158 -1.47 -24.28 -2.46
CA PHE A 158 -2.34 -23.20 -2.97
C PHE A 158 -1.78 -21.82 -2.65
N LEU A 159 -1.30 -21.60 -1.41
CA LEU A 159 -0.69 -20.32 -1.02
C LEU A 159 0.59 -20.03 -1.82
N ASN A 160 1.42 -21.04 -2.04
CA ASN A 160 2.62 -20.91 -2.88
C ASN A 160 2.24 -20.67 -4.34
N TRP A 161 1.16 -21.27 -4.83
CA TRP A 161 0.66 -21.05 -6.20
C TRP A 161 0.14 -19.62 -6.36
N SER A 162 -0.71 -19.14 -5.44
CA SER A 162 -1.24 -17.77 -5.50
C SER A 162 -0.13 -16.73 -5.36
N ALA A 163 0.85 -16.97 -4.48
CA ALA A 163 2.04 -16.14 -4.37
C ALA A 163 2.87 -16.16 -5.68
N ALA A 164 2.99 -17.29 -6.36
CA ALA A 164 3.65 -17.36 -7.67
C ALA A 164 2.94 -16.51 -8.74
N VAL A 165 1.61 -16.55 -8.77
CA VAL A 165 0.81 -15.74 -9.70
C VAL A 165 1.04 -14.24 -9.45
N VAL A 166 1.04 -13.82 -8.18
CA VAL A 166 1.32 -12.42 -7.82
C VAL A 166 2.78 -12.04 -8.13
N GLU A 167 3.75 -12.92 -7.85
CA GLU A 167 5.16 -12.69 -8.18
C GLU A 167 5.36 -12.52 -9.69
N LEU A 168 4.70 -13.34 -10.52
CA LEU A 168 4.72 -13.18 -11.97
C LEU A 168 4.17 -11.80 -12.40
N ALA A 169 3.07 -11.37 -11.79
CA ALA A 169 2.49 -10.04 -12.05
C ALA A 169 3.43 -8.90 -11.64
N VAL A 170 4.09 -9.03 -10.49
CA VAL A 170 5.08 -8.06 -10.00
C VAL A 170 6.29 -7.99 -10.95
N GLN A 171 6.75 -9.11 -11.51
CA GLN A 171 7.83 -9.08 -12.52
C GLN A 171 7.43 -8.29 -13.77
N HIS A 172 6.17 -8.38 -14.19
CA HIS A 172 5.64 -7.60 -15.31
C HIS A 172 5.50 -6.09 -15.02
N LEU A 173 5.47 -5.67 -13.75
CA LEU A 173 5.52 -4.24 -13.39
C LEU A 173 6.90 -3.63 -13.62
N GLU A 174 7.96 -4.45 -13.70
CA GLU A 174 9.33 -4.02 -13.95
C GLU A 174 9.81 -2.90 -13.01
N LEU A 175 9.41 -2.95 -11.73
CA LEU A 175 9.72 -1.92 -10.72
C LEU A 175 11.23 -1.64 -10.59
N GLY A 176 12.08 -2.63 -10.88
CA GLY A 176 13.54 -2.48 -10.86
C GLY A 176 14.10 -1.59 -11.99
N LYS A 177 13.31 -1.26 -13.02
CA LYS A 177 13.72 -0.41 -14.15
C LYS A 177 13.22 1.02 -14.04
N VAL A 178 12.57 1.38 -12.93
CA VAL A 178 12.04 2.71 -12.70
C VAL A 178 13.18 3.72 -12.68
N THR A 179 13.10 4.74 -13.53
CA THR A 179 14.08 5.84 -13.59
C THR A 179 13.50 7.18 -13.11
N LYS A 180 12.18 7.35 -13.21
CA LYS A 180 11.47 8.57 -12.78
C LYS A 180 10.67 8.30 -11.52
N MET A 181 10.91 9.11 -10.50
CA MET A 181 10.13 9.08 -9.27
C MET A 181 8.87 9.92 -9.41
N PRO A 182 7.67 9.34 -9.23
CA PRO A 182 6.46 10.15 -9.19
C PRO A 182 6.45 11.04 -7.94
N THR A 183 5.86 12.23 -8.01
CA THR A 183 5.65 13.11 -6.84
C THR A 183 4.65 12.49 -5.86
N TYR A 184 4.68 12.88 -4.58
CA TYR A 184 3.88 12.17 -3.55
C TYR A 184 2.39 12.05 -3.92
N ASP A 185 1.80 13.10 -4.48
CA ASP A 185 0.37 13.16 -4.80
C ASP A 185 -0.01 12.55 -6.17
N GLU A 186 0.97 12.23 -7.01
CA GLU A 186 0.70 11.61 -8.30
C GLU A 186 0.06 10.21 -8.16
N PRO A 187 -0.87 9.87 -9.07
CA PRO A 187 -1.41 8.53 -9.20
C PRO A 187 -0.30 7.48 -9.35
N ASP A 188 -0.52 6.32 -8.75
CA ASP A 188 0.41 5.22 -8.88
C ASP A 188 0.28 4.56 -10.26
N GLU A 189 1.29 4.69 -11.11
CA GLU A 189 1.26 4.11 -12.43
C GLU A 189 1.52 2.60 -12.44
N TYR A 190 2.15 2.06 -11.39
CA TYR A 190 2.59 0.66 -11.32
C TYR A 190 1.59 -0.16 -10.49
N GLN A 191 0.51 -0.58 -11.15
CA GLN A 191 -0.61 -1.24 -10.51
C GLN A 191 -0.89 -2.61 -11.12
N ILE A 192 -1.31 -3.53 -10.25
CA ILE A 192 -1.87 -4.81 -10.64
C ILE A 192 -3.38 -4.74 -10.44
N VAL A 193 -4.13 -5.08 -11.48
CA VAL A 193 -5.58 -5.25 -11.42
C VAL A 193 -5.89 -6.73 -11.29
N SER A 194 -6.62 -7.13 -10.26
CA SER A 194 -7.10 -8.50 -10.11
C SER A 194 -8.55 -8.59 -10.59
N VAL A 195 -8.79 -9.40 -11.62
CA VAL A 195 -10.11 -9.70 -12.17
C VAL A 195 -10.47 -11.14 -11.79
N HIS A 196 -11.65 -11.34 -11.21
CA HIS A 196 -12.14 -12.67 -10.84
C HIS A 196 -13.39 -13.01 -11.66
N ASP A 197 -13.28 -13.92 -12.63
CA ASP A 197 -14.45 -14.47 -13.33
C ASP A 197 -15.12 -15.53 -12.46
N CYS A 198 -16.34 -15.23 -12.05
CA CYS A 198 -17.12 -16.05 -11.13
C CYS A 198 -18.42 -16.55 -11.76
N ARG A 199 -18.54 -16.57 -13.11
CA ARG A 199 -19.81 -16.85 -13.81
C ARG A 199 -20.52 -18.14 -13.37
N LYS A 200 -19.77 -19.19 -13.06
CA LYS A 200 -20.30 -20.49 -12.57
C LYS A 200 -19.94 -20.78 -11.11
N PHE A 201 -19.22 -19.86 -10.47
CA PHE A 201 -18.68 -20.03 -9.13
C PHE A 201 -19.46 -19.16 -8.16
N SER A 202 -20.28 -19.79 -7.31
CA SER A 202 -20.98 -19.04 -6.26
C SER A 202 -20.10 -18.91 -5.02
N PHE A 203 -19.86 -17.68 -4.58
CA PHE A 203 -19.30 -17.44 -3.24
C PHE A 203 -20.27 -17.84 -2.13
N THR A 204 -21.56 -18.04 -2.42
CA THR A 204 -22.61 -18.38 -1.45
C THR A 204 -22.69 -19.87 -1.11
N SER A 205 -21.69 -20.68 -1.46
CA SER A 205 -21.58 -22.03 -0.90
C SER A 205 -21.72 -21.93 0.63
N THR A 206 -22.74 -22.59 1.16
CA THR A 206 -23.18 -22.58 2.57
C THR A 206 -22.24 -23.39 3.47
N ASN A 207 -20.98 -23.57 3.08
CA ASN A 207 -19.99 -24.29 3.86
C ASN A 207 -19.21 -23.29 4.75
N PRO A 208 -19.55 -23.17 6.05
CA PRO A 208 -18.97 -22.17 6.95
C PRO A 208 -17.44 -22.30 7.11
N THR A 209 -16.88 -23.50 6.87
CA THR A 209 -15.44 -23.76 6.91
C THR A 209 -14.70 -22.98 5.82
N LEU A 210 -15.25 -22.91 4.61
CA LEU A 210 -14.66 -22.20 3.47
C LEU A 210 -14.62 -20.68 3.67
N TRP A 211 -15.59 -20.11 4.40
CA TRP A 211 -15.65 -18.67 4.67
C TRP A 211 -14.60 -18.19 5.69
N ALA A 212 -14.32 -19.00 6.71
CA ALA A 212 -13.27 -18.71 7.69
C ALA A 212 -11.87 -18.71 7.05
N ASP A 213 -11.70 -19.53 6.01
CA ASP A 213 -10.44 -19.64 5.26
C ASP A 213 -10.28 -18.56 4.19
N LYS A 214 -11.37 -18.11 3.53
CA LYS A 214 -11.35 -16.99 2.57
C LYS A 214 -10.89 -15.66 3.19
N ARG A 215 -11.32 -15.33 4.42
CA ARG A 215 -10.94 -14.08 5.13
C ARG A 215 -9.46 -14.02 5.56
N LYS A 216 -8.73 -15.12 5.49
CA LYS A 216 -7.30 -15.18 5.85
C LYS A 216 -6.38 -15.16 4.64
N CYS A 217 -6.94 -15.34 3.43
CA CYS A 217 -6.20 -15.33 2.17
C CYS A 217 -6.34 -14.00 1.39
N LEU A 218 -7.24 -13.12 1.84
CA LEU A 218 -7.40 -11.73 1.42
C LEU A 218 -6.83 -10.81 2.50
#